data_AF-A0A956WYJ2-F1
#
_entry.id   AF-A0A956WYJ2-F1
#
_cell.length_a   1.000
_cell.length_b   1.000
_cell.length_c   1.000
_cell.angle_alpha   90.00
_cell.angle_beta   90.00
_cell.angle_gamma   90.00
#
_symmetry.space_group_name_H-M   'P 1'
#
loop_
_entity.id
_entity.type
_entity.pdbx_description
1 polymer ?
#
loop_
_entity_poly.entity_id
_entity_poly.type
_entity_poly.pdbx_seq_one_letter_code
_entity_poly.pdbx_strand_id
1 'polypeptide(L)'
;DYTAGSATQDQVSYGRALFVAKGCSGCHIHESVTNGVGGPMIGPNLTYRPEDPQFLRAWLANPAAIKPNTTMPNLGLRSSEIDALVAFLTGD
;
A
#
# COMPACT_ATOMS: atom_id res chain seq x y z
N ASP A 1 -27.11 -10.63 3.58
CA ASP A 1 -25.85 -11.33 3.25
C ASP A 1 -24.77 -10.32 2.93
N TYR A 2 -23.99 -9.95 3.94
CA TYR A 2 -22.84 -9.06 3.81
C TYR A 2 -21.59 -9.93 3.98
N THR A 3 -21.28 -10.73 2.97
CA THR A 3 -19.97 -11.35 2.89
C THR A 3 -18.98 -10.22 2.66
N ALA A 4 -18.15 -9.94 3.66
CA ALA A 4 -16.91 -9.19 3.50
C ALA A 4 -16.07 -9.96 2.47
N GLY A 5 -16.32 -9.68 1.21
CA GLY A 5 -15.72 -10.37 0.08
C GLY A 5 -14.29 -9.87 -0.10
N SER A 6 -13.40 -10.82 -0.33
CA SER A 6 -12.09 -10.63 -0.93
C SER A 6 -12.07 -9.49 -1.94
N ALA A 7 -10.97 -8.75 -1.96
CA ALA A 7 -10.81 -7.67 -2.92
C ALA A 7 -11.07 -8.18 -4.34
N THR A 8 -11.75 -7.39 -5.14
CA THR A 8 -11.93 -7.74 -6.54
C THR A 8 -10.58 -7.65 -7.26
N GLN A 9 -10.38 -8.46 -8.29
CA GLN A 9 -9.17 -8.38 -9.12
C GLN A 9 -8.95 -6.96 -9.70
N ASP A 10 -10.03 -6.22 -9.91
CA ASP A 10 -10.00 -4.80 -10.30
C ASP A 10 -9.43 -3.91 -9.18
N GLN A 11 -9.78 -4.15 -7.91
CA GLN A 11 -9.21 -3.42 -6.77
C GLN A 11 -7.72 -3.68 -6.60
N VAL A 12 -7.28 -4.94 -6.75
CA VAL A 12 -5.85 -5.30 -6.70
C VAL A 12 -5.08 -4.62 -7.82
N SER A 13 -5.63 -4.63 -9.05
CA SER A 13 -5.02 -3.98 -10.21
C SER A 13 -4.95 -2.47 -10.03
N TYR A 14 -6.01 -1.87 -9.47
CA TYR A 14 -6.04 -0.45 -9.14
C TYR A 14 -5.04 -0.09 -8.04
N GLY A 15 -4.94 -0.90 -6.98
CA GLY A 15 -3.94 -0.76 -5.92
C GLY A 15 -2.51 -0.81 -6.44
N ARG A 16 -2.22 -1.73 -7.36
CA ARG A 16 -0.92 -1.80 -8.05
C ARG A 16 -0.62 -0.53 -8.84
N ALA A 17 -1.59 0.00 -9.57
CA ALA A 17 -1.42 1.26 -10.31
C ALA A 17 -1.17 2.44 -9.35
N LEU A 18 -1.91 2.50 -8.24
CA LEU A 18 -1.73 3.51 -7.20
C LEU A 18 -0.35 3.42 -6.53
N PHE A 19 0.18 2.22 -6.32
CA PHE A 19 1.51 2.02 -5.74
C PHE A 19 2.60 2.78 -6.51
N VAL A 20 2.50 2.81 -7.84
CA VAL A 20 3.40 3.59 -8.70
C VAL A 20 2.99 5.06 -8.70
N ALA A 21 1.72 5.36 -8.96
CA ALA A 21 1.24 6.73 -9.16
C ALA A 21 1.34 7.62 -7.92
N LYS A 22 1.27 7.04 -6.71
CA LYS A 22 1.41 7.73 -5.43
C LYS A 22 2.86 7.77 -4.92
N GLY A 23 3.80 7.19 -5.67
CA GLY A 23 5.23 7.25 -5.37
C GLY A 23 5.74 6.21 -4.36
N CYS A 24 4.95 5.18 -4.02
CA CYS A 24 5.37 4.14 -3.06
C CYS A 24 6.65 3.43 -3.54
N SER A 25 6.77 3.22 -4.85
CA SER A 25 7.94 2.60 -5.48
C SER A 25 9.24 3.43 -5.38
N GLY A 26 9.17 4.69 -4.93
CA GLY A 26 10.35 5.51 -4.71
C GLY A 26 11.13 5.12 -3.43
N CYS A 27 10.49 4.41 -2.50
CA CYS A 27 11.10 3.97 -1.23
C CYS A 27 10.94 2.47 -0.97
N HIS A 28 9.90 1.85 -1.53
CA HIS A 28 9.54 0.46 -1.31
C HIS A 28 9.64 -0.37 -2.60
N ILE A 29 9.92 -1.66 -2.46
CA ILE A 29 9.90 -2.63 -3.55
C ILE A 29 8.67 -3.53 -3.41
N HIS A 30 8.08 -3.92 -4.54
CA HIS A 30 7.08 -4.99 -4.64
C HIS A 30 7.37 -5.79 -5.91
N GLU A 31 7.50 -7.12 -5.83
CA GLU A 31 7.96 -7.94 -6.99
C GLU A 31 7.08 -7.79 -8.24
N SER A 32 5.79 -7.53 -8.02
CA SER A 32 4.81 -7.36 -9.08
C SER A 32 4.86 -5.97 -9.75
N VAL A 33 5.77 -5.09 -9.32
CA VAL A 33 5.98 -3.72 -9.82
C VAL A 33 7.40 -3.62 -10.39
N THR A 34 7.54 -3.92 -11.68
CA THR A 34 8.83 -3.97 -12.38
C THR A 34 9.38 -2.61 -12.81
N ASN A 35 8.52 -1.58 -12.82
CA ASN A 35 8.86 -0.23 -13.33
C ASN A 35 9.13 0.78 -12.20
N GLY A 36 9.14 0.32 -10.95
CA GLY A 36 9.57 1.13 -9.82
C GLY A 36 11.04 1.43 -10.00
N VAL A 37 11.40 2.70 -10.17
CA VAL A 37 12.77 3.18 -10.10
C VAL A 37 13.40 2.49 -8.90
N GLY A 38 14.39 1.62 -9.11
CA GLY A 38 15.12 0.92 -8.06
C GLY A 38 15.93 1.93 -7.24
N GLY A 39 15.23 2.84 -6.56
CA GLY A 39 15.80 3.78 -5.63
C GLY A 39 16.38 3.03 -4.44
N PRO A 40 17.21 3.70 -3.62
CA PRO A 40 17.69 3.09 -2.39
C PRO A 40 16.49 2.54 -1.59
N MET A 41 16.59 1.32 -1.06
CA MET A 41 15.59 0.76 -0.15
C MET A 41 15.58 1.59 1.14
N ILE A 42 14.79 2.65 1.14
CA ILE A 42 14.54 3.52 2.30
C ILE A 42 13.48 2.88 3.20
N GLY A 43 12.47 2.27 2.59
CA GLY A 43 11.41 1.51 3.24
C GLY A 43 11.63 -0.01 3.12
N PRO A 44 10.88 -0.81 3.90
CA PRO A 44 10.91 -2.26 3.77
C PRO A 44 10.37 -2.73 2.41
N ASN A 45 10.83 -3.90 1.95
CA ASN A 45 10.26 -4.60 0.81
C ASN A 45 8.82 -5.02 1.13
N LEU A 46 7.83 -4.62 0.33
CA LEU A 46 6.40 -4.85 0.56
C LEU A 46 5.82 -6.02 -0.22
N THR A 47 6.66 -6.85 -0.87
CA THR A 47 6.20 -7.97 -1.70
C THR A 47 5.35 -9.00 -0.96
N TYR A 48 5.71 -9.32 0.28
CA TYR A 48 4.98 -10.28 1.11
C TYR A 48 4.68 -9.63 2.45
N ARG A 49 3.42 -9.25 2.64
CA ARG A 49 2.99 -8.45 3.77
C ARG A 49 1.75 -9.06 4.45
N PRO A 50 1.95 -10.00 5.39
CA PRO A 50 0.85 -10.59 6.17
C PRO A 50 0.40 -9.66 7.31
N GLU A 51 0.67 -8.36 7.21
CA GLU A 51 0.19 -7.37 8.17
C GLU A 51 -1.34 -7.29 8.14
N ASP A 52 -1.91 -7.04 9.32
CA ASP A 52 -3.35 -6.83 9.47
C ASP A 52 -3.84 -5.71 8.53
N PRO A 53 -4.85 -5.98 7.66
CA PRO A 53 -5.45 -4.96 6.80
C PRO A 53 -5.87 -3.70 7.55
N GLN A 54 -6.30 -3.78 8.82
CA GLN A 54 -6.65 -2.58 9.60
C GLN A 54 -5.42 -1.74 9.95
N PHE A 55 -4.32 -2.40 10.30
CA PHE A 55 -3.03 -1.72 10.52
C PHE A 55 -2.56 -1.00 9.25
N LEU A 56 -2.63 -1.68 8.09
CA LEU A 56 -2.24 -1.06 6.82
C LEU A 56 -3.12 0.16 6.48
N ARG A 57 -4.44 0.08 6.70
CA ARG A 57 -5.34 1.24 6.53
C ARG A 57 -4.94 2.41 7.42
N ALA A 58 -4.69 2.15 8.69
CA ALA A 58 -4.33 3.19 9.65
C ALA A 58 -2.97 3.83 9.31
N TRP A 59 -1.99 3.00 8.92
CA TRP A 59 -0.67 3.46 8.47
C TRP A 59 -0.77 4.33 7.21
N LEU A 60 -1.51 3.89 6.19
CA LEU A 60 -1.66 4.63 4.94
C LEU A 60 -2.44 5.94 5.11
N ALA A 61 -3.39 6.00 6.06
CA ALA A 61 -4.14 7.21 6.36
C ALA A 61 -3.30 8.30 7.05
N ASN A 62 -2.45 7.90 8.01
CA ASN A 62 -1.57 8.83 8.72
C ASN A 62 -0.35 8.12 9.32
N PRO A 63 0.76 7.98 8.57
CA PRO A 63 1.94 7.27 9.03
C PRO A 63 2.53 7.86 10.33
N ALA A 64 2.52 9.19 10.46
CA ALA A 64 3.08 9.89 11.62
C ALA A 64 2.26 9.70 12.90
N ALA A 65 0.95 9.41 12.79
CA ALA A 65 0.13 9.04 13.94
C ALA A 65 0.42 7.62 14.44
N ILE A 66 0.84 6.71 13.55
CA ILE A 66 1.24 5.34 13.93
C ILE A 66 2.68 5.29 14.42
N LYS A 67 3.60 5.96 13.72
CA LYS A 67 5.01 6.07 14.07
C LYS A 67 5.46 7.53 13.97
N PRO A 68 5.52 8.25 15.10
CA PRO A 68 6.08 9.60 15.12
C PRO A 68 7.49 9.64 14.51
N ASN A 69 7.77 10.69 13.75
CA ASN A 69 9.05 10.89 13.03
C ASN A 69 9.37 9.83 11.95
N THR A 70 8.37 9.10 11.44
CA THR A 70 8.56 8.24 10.26
C THR A 70 8.94 9.07 9.02
N THR A 71 9.83 8.53 8.19
CA THR A 71 10.20 9.12 6.89
C THR A 71 9.08 8.99 5.86
N MET A 72 8.13 8.05 6.06
CA MET A 72 7.02 7.88 5.14
C MET A 72 6.06 9.08 5.22
N PRO A 73 5.90 9.85 4.12
CA PRO A 73 5.03 11.02 4.14
C PRO A 73 3.55 10.61 4.21
N ASN A 74 2.71 11.52 4.68
CA ASN A 74 1.27 11.39 4.44
C ASN A 74 1.00 11.72 2.96
N LEU A 75 0.51 10.73 2.21
CA LEU A 75 0.26 10.84 0.77
C LEU A 75 -1.12 11.42 0.43
N GLY A 76 -1.93 11.79 1.43
CA GLY A 76 -3.27 12.38 1.22
C GLY A 76 -4.24 11.44 0.50
N LEU A 77 -4.16 10.15 0.81
CA LEU A 77 -4.94 9.10 0.13
C LEU A 77 -6.41 9.18 0.53
N ARG A 78 -7.29 8.97 -0.45
CA ARG A 78 -8.73 8.77 -0.20
C ARG A 78 -8.97 7.38 0.35
N SER A 79 -10.05 7.18 1.12
CA SER A 79 -10.39 5.87 1.69
C SER A 79 -10.44 4.75 0.64
N SER A 80 -11.00 5.02 -0.54
CA SER A 80 -11.04 4.04 -1.65
C SER A 80 -9.66 3.72 -2.23
N GLU A 81 -8.71 4.67 -2.22
CA GLU A 81 -7.33 4.44 -2.65
C GLU A 81 -6.58 3.61 -1.61
N ILE A 82 -6.83 3.88 -0.32
CA ILE A 82 -6.30 3.08 0.79
C ILE A 82 -6.78 1.64 0.68
N ASP A 83 -8.08 1.41 0.52
CA ASP A 83 -8.63 0.05 0.41
C ASP A 83 -8.05 -0.73 -0.77
N ALA A 84 -7.87 -0.07 -1.93
CA ALA A 84 -7.24 -0.69 -3.09
C ALA A 84 -5.75 -1.01 -2.87
N LEU A 85 -5.00 -0.10 -2.22
CA LEU A 85 -3.61 -0.34 -1.84
C LEU A 85 -3.48 -1.49 -0.84
N VAL A 86 -4.38 -1.57 0.14
CA VAL A 86 -4.41 -2.67 1.11
C VAL A 86 -4.67 -3.99 0.40
N ALA A 87 -5.71 -4.07 -0.43
CA ALA A 87 -6.01 -5.24 -1.26
C ALA A 87 -4.80 -5.72 -2.07
N PHE A 88 -4.09 -4.76 -2.69
CA PHE A 88 -2.88 -5.07 -3.44
C PHE A 88 -1.74 -5.62 -2.56
N LEU A 89 -1.53 -5.05 -1.37
CA LEU A 89 -0.44 -5.43 -0.46
C LEU A 89 -0.69 -6.76 0.27
N THR A 90 -1.96 -7.12 0.51
CA THR A 90 -2.32 -8.36 1.21
C THR A 90 -2.53 -9.54 0.27
N GLY A 91 -2.59 -9.29 -1.05
CA GLY A 91 -2.72 -10.34 -2.06
C GLY A 91 -4.09 -11.04 -2.06
N ASP A 92 -5.14 -10.33 -1.61
CA ASP A 92 -6.52 -10.80 -1.67
C ASP A 92 -7.05 -10.89 -3.11
#